data_AF-A0AAD3ZYF9-F1
#
_entry.id   AF-A0AAD3ZYF9-F1
#
_cell.length_a   1.000
_cell.length_b   1.000
_cell.length_c   1.000
_cell.angle_alpha   90.00
_cell.angle_beta   90.00
_cell.angle_gamma   90.00
#
_symmetry.space_group_name_H-M   'P 1'
#
loop_
_entity.id
_entity.type
_entity.pdbx_description
1 polymer ?
#
loop_
_entity_poly.entity_id
_entity_poly.type
_entity_poly.pdbx_seq_one_letter_code
_entity_poly.pdbx_strand_id
1 'polypeptide(L)'
;MIATLEANIARSLAAAEEKVWVPNREVTLERLRIVDMVHEGKPQCRLCGQVVNRLDAFGLCSKTSESHRQRRGDFNPAKKGKRS
;
A
#
# COMPACT_ATOMS: atom_id res chain seq x y z
N MET A 1 28.20 -14.58 -19.86
CA MET A 1 27.16 -14.59 -18.81
C MET A 1 25.79 -14.11 -19.30
N ILE A 2 25.68 -13.30 -20.36
CA ILE A 2 24.39 -12.78 -20.87
C ILE A 2 23.58 -13.87 -21.61
N ALA A 3 24.21 -14.65 -22.48
CA ALA A 3 23.54 -15.68 -23.28
C ALA A 3 22.88 -16.80 -22.44
N THR A 4 23.47 -17.15 -21.29
CA THR A 4 22.92 -18.18 -20.39
C THR A 4 21.67 -17.69 -19.68
N LEU A 5 21.63 -16.40 -19.32
CA LEU A 5 20.46 -15.75 -18.73
C LEU A 5 19.31 -15.66 -19.73
N GLU A 6 19.61 -15.26 -20.96
CA GLU A 6 18.62 -15.19 -22.05
C GLU A 6 18.01 -16.56 -22.34
N ALA A 7 18.83 -17.62 -22.41
CA ALA A 7 18.34 -18.98 -22.63
C ALA A 7 17.47 -19.50 -21.47
N ASN A 8 17.78 -19.11 -20.23
CA ASN A 8 16.99 -19.48 -19.05
C ASN A 8 15.65 -18.74 -19.02
N ILE A 9 15.63 -17.45 -19.37
CA ILE A 9 14.40 -16.66 -19.48
C ILE A 9 13.50 -17.23 -20.58
N ALA A 10 14.05 -17.49 -21.77
CA ALA A 10 13.29 -18.06 -22.89
C ALA A 10 12.67 -19.42 -22.53
N ARG A 11 13.43 -20.31 -21.85
CA ARG A 11 12.90 -21.59 -21.35
C ARG A 11 11.79 -21.41 -20.31
N SER A 12 11.96 -20.47 -19.39
CA SER A 12 10.99 -20.21 -18.32
C SER A 12 9.68 -19.66 -18.87
N LEU A 13 9.76 -18.78 -19.87
CA LEU A 13 8.60 -18.24 -20.58
C LEU A 13 7.91 -19.30 -21.45
N ALA A 14 8.68 -20.15 -22.14
CA ALA A 14 8.13 -21.23 -22.95
C ALA A 14 7.44 -22.34 -22.11
N ALA A 15 7.88 -22.53 -20.87
CA ALA A 15 7.31 -23.48 -19.92
C ALA A 15 6.20 -22.88 -19.04
N ALA A 16 5.92 -21.57 -19.15
CA ALA A 16 4.89 -20.92 -18.37
C ALA A 16 3.51 -21.24 -18.97
N GLU A 17 2.86 -22.28 -18.44
CA GLU A 17 1.43 -22.48 -18.67
C GLU A 17 0.64 -21.29 -18.12
N GLU A 18 -0.24 -20.75 -18.95
CA GLU A 18 -1.16 -19.68 -18.56
C GLU A 18 -2.19 -20.24 -17.57
N LYS A 19 -1.89 -20.13 -16.28
CA LYS A 19 -2.85 -20.48 -15.22
C LYS A 19 -3.96 -19.44 -15.19
N VAL A 20 -5.15 -19.87 -15.63
CA VAL A 20 -6.38 -19.11 -15.43
C VAL A 20 -6.60 -18.93 -13.93
N TRP A 21 -6.57 -17.68 -13.47
CA TRP A 21 -6.84 -17.38 -12.07
C TRP A 21 -8.32 -17.60 -11.77
N VAL A 22 -8.59 -18.40 -10.74
CA VAL A 22 -9.94 -18.63 -10.21
C VAL A 22 -9.94 -18.25 -8.73
N PRO A 23 -10.93 -17.47 -8.25
CA PRO A 23 -11.05 -17.15 -6.83
C PRO A 23 -11.14 -18.43 -5.98
N ASN A 24 -10.26 -18.56 -4.98
CA ASN A 24 -10.32 -19.64 -4.00
C ASN A 24 -10.53 -19.05 -2.60
N ARG A 25 -11.72 -19.31 -2.03
CA ARG A 25 -12.14 -18.76 -0.74
C ARG A 25 -11.24 -19.18 0.42
N GLU A 26 -10.81 -20.44 0.47
CA GLU A 26 -9.97 -20.95 1.56
C GLU A 26 -8.60 -20.27 1.56
N VAL A 27 -8.00 -20.18 0.38
CA VAL A 27 -6.74 -19.45 0.20
C VAL A 27 -6.90 -17.99 0.60
N THR A 28 -7.99 -17.32 0.19
CA THR A 28 -8.24 -15.93 0.57
C THR A 28 -8.33 -15.77 2.09
N LEU A 29 -9.11 -16.61 2.78
CA LEU A 29 -9.25 -16.53 4.23
C LEU A 29 -7.92 -16.77 4.96
N GLU A 30 -7.14 -17.74 4.51
CA GLU A 30 -5.83 -18.01 5.09
C GLU A 30 -4.87 -16.81 4.93
N ARG A 31 -4.88 -16.17 3.75
CA ARG A 31 -4.10 -14.95 3.53
C ARG A 31 -4.58 -13.79 4.38
N LEU A 32 -5.89 -13.63 4.59
CA LEU A 32 -6.42 -12.59 5.46
C LEU A 32 -5.99 -12.78 6.92
N ARG A 33 -5.92 -14.01 7.44
CA ARG A 33 -5.39 -14.27 8.79
C ARG A 33 -3.94 -13.82 8.94
N ILE A 34 -3.11 -14.05 7.93
CA ILE A 34 -1.72 -13.56 7.93
C ILE A 34 -1.67 -12.04 7.96
N VAL A 35 -2.55 -11.39 7.18
CA VAL A 35 -2.67 -9.92 7.19
C VAL A 35 -3.09 -9.42 8.58
N ASP A 36 -4.03 -10.08 9.24
CA ASP A 36 -4.46 -9.72 10.59
C ASP A 36 -3.33 -9.87 11.61
N MET A 37 -2.60 -10.99 11.58
CA MET A 37 -1.42 -11.20 12.44
C MET A 37 -0.34 -10.14 12.21
N VAL A 38 -0.07 -9.78 10.95
CA VAL A 38 0.92 -8.74 10.62
C VAL A 38 0.48 -7.36 11.11
N HIS A 39 -0.82 -7.12 11.24
CA HIS A 39 -1.36 -5.85 11.73
C HIS A 39 -1.56 -5.82 13.25
N GLU A 40 -1.45 -6.95 13.93
CA GLU A 40 -1.64 -7.05 15.37
C GLU A 40 -0.69 -6.12 16.13
N GLY A 41 -1.22 -5.39 17.10
CA GLY A 41 -0.47 -4.44 17.95
C GLY A 41 0.01 -3.17 17.25
N LYS A 42 -0.20 -3.02 15.93
CA LYS A 42 0.22 -1.81 15.21
C LYS A 42 -0.69 -0.62 15.51
N PRO A 43 -0.14 0.60 15.53
CA PRO A 43 -0.93 1.79 15.77
C PRO A 43 -1.87 2.11 14.61
N GLN A 44 -2.97 2.77 14.93
CA GLN A 44 -3.96 3.24 13.96
C GLN A 44 -3.91 4.77 13.84
N CYS A 45 -4.07 5.26 12.62
CA CYS A 45 -4.20 6.69 12.35
C CYS A 45 -5.41 7.27 13.09
N ARG A 46 -5.20 8.31 13.91
CA ARG A 46 -6.29 8.95 14.67
C ARG A 46 -7.33 9.68 13.83
N LEU A 47 -7.06 9.88 12.53
CA LEU A 47 -7.98 10.56 11.62
C LEU A 47 -8.75 9.59 10.71
N CYS A 48 -8.08 8.59 10.12
CA CYS A 48 -8.71 7.69 9.14
C CYS A 48 -8.73 6.22 9.54
N GLY A 49 -8.26 5.87 10.74
CA GLY A 49 -8.30 4.49 11.28
C GLY A 49 -7.34 3.50 10.61
N GLN A 50 -6.60 3.91 9.57
CA GLN A 50 -5.67 3.01 8.88
C GLN A 50 -4.58 2.52 9.83
N VAL A 51 -4.39 1.20 9.90
CA VAL A 51 -3.26 0.56 10.58
C VAL A 51 -1.97 0.87 9.84
N VAL A 52 -0.95 1.32 10.56
CA VAL A 52 0.36 1.69 10.00
C VAL A 52 1.48 1.21 10.90
N ASN A 53 2.69 1.07 10.34
CA ASN A 53 3.86 0.67 11.13
C ASN A 53 4.32 1.77 12.11
N ARG A 54 4.09 3.04 11.77
CA ARG A 54 4.49 4.19 12.58
C ARG A 54 3.55 5.37 12.32
N LEU A 55 3.26 6.12 13.37
CA LEU A 55 2.57 7.40 13.29
C LEU A 55 3.57 8.55 13.34
N ASP A 56 3.20 9.68 12.75
CA ASP A 56 3.93 10.94 12.96
C ASP A 56 3.71 11.49 14.39
N ALA A 57 4.36 12.61 14.70
CA ALA A 57 4.23 13.27 16.01
C ALA A 57 2.79 13.70 16.35
N PHE A 58 1.91 13.82 15.34
CA PHE A 58 0.50 14.18 15.50
C PHE A 58 -0.42 12.96 15.62
N GLY A 59 0.14 11.74 15.58
CA GLY A 59 -0.65 10.50 15.62
C GLY A 59 -1.35 10.17 14.30
N LEU A 60 -0.82 10.62 13.16
CA LEU A 60 -1.41 10.45 11.83
C LEU A 60 -0.56 9.56 10.91
N CYS A 61 -1.21 8.93 9.93
CA CYS A 61 -0.54 8.19 8.86
C CYS A 61 0.05 9.13 7.79
N SER A 62 0.85 8.60 6.86
CA SER A 62 1.55 9.36 5.82
C SER A 62 0.67 10.05 4.76
N LYS A 63 -0.67 9.92 4.83
CA LYS A 63 -1.58 10.60 3.90
C LYS A 63 -1.42 12.12 3.95
N THR A 64 -1.54 12.75 2.79
CA THR A 64 -1.42 14.20 2.59
C THR A 64 -2.71 14.86 2.11
N SER A 65 -3.85 14.15 2.20
CA SER A 65 -5.18 14.74 1.97
C SER A 65 -5.36 16.01 2.80
N GLU A 66 -6.21 16.93 2.34
CA GLU A 66 -6.45 18.21 3.01
C GLU A 66 -6.71 18.07 4.52
N SER A 67 -7.57 17.14 4.94
CA SER A 67 -7.85 16.88 6.35
C SER A 67 -6.63 16.46 7.17
N HIS A 68 -5.72 15.67 6.60
CA HIS A 68 -4.46 15.27 7.25
C HIS A 68 -3.52 16.47 7.39
N ARG A 69 -3.42 17.32 6.35
CA ARG A 69 -2.60 18.54 6.39
C ARG A 69 -3.14 19.55 7.40
N GLN A 70 -4.46 19.76 7.43
CA GLN A 70 -5.12 20.61 8.42
C GLN A 70 -4.84 20.14 9.84
N ARG A 71 -4.89 18.83 10.10
CA ARG A 71 -4.63 18.26 11.42
C ARG A 71 -3.16 18.39 11.87
N ARG A 72 -2.21 18.51 10.93
CA ARG A 72 -0.79 18.80 11.20
C ARG A 72 -0.48 20.28 11.39
N GLY A 73 -1.41 21.17 11.01
CA GLY A 73 -1.14 22.61 10.95
C GLY A 73 -0.39 23.05 9.69
N ASP A 74 -0.06 22.11 8.77
CA ASP A 74 0.59 22.40 7.48
C ASP A 74 -0.38 22.98 6.44
N PHE A 75 -1.66 23.16 6.79
CA PHE A 75 -2.64 23.76 5.91
C PHE A 75 -2.49 25.27 5.91
N ASN A 76 -1.67 25.78 4.98
CA ASN A 76 -1.78 27.15 4.53
C ASN A 76 -2.80 27.17 3.37
N PRO A 77 -4.01 27.74 3.54
CA PRO A 77 -4.89 28.03 2.43
C PRO A 77 -4.22 29.14 1.60
N ALA A 78 -3.27 28.76 0.74
CA ALA A 78 -2.66 29.69 -0.18
C ALA A 78 -3.78 30.23 -1.07
N LYS A 79 -4.15 31.49 -0.78
CA LYS A 79 -4.99 32.42 -1.54
C LYS A 79 -5.53 31.82 -2.83
N LYS A 80 -6.83 31.47 -2.85
CA LYS A 80 -7.59 31.45 -4.11
C LYS A 80 -7.26 32.75 -4.83
N GLY A 81 -6.45 32.66 -5.89
CA GLY A 81 -5.98 33.81 -6.62
C GLY A 81 -7.16 34.68 -7.01
N LYS A 82 -7.15 35.95 -6.61
CA LYS A 82 -7.94 36.97 -7.30
C LYS A 82 -7.49 36.90 -8.76
N ARG A 83 -8.35 36.42 -9.65
CA ARG A 83 -8.24 36.75 -11.08
C ARG A 83 -8.44 38.26 -11.14
N SER A 84 -7.34 38.99 -11.36
CA SER A 84 -7.40 40.34 -11.89
C SER A 84 -7.66 40.28 -13.38
#